data_AF-A0A1G9Z8A0-F1
#
_entry.id   AF-A0A1G9Z8A0-F1
#
_cell.length_a   1.000
_cell.length_b   1.000
_cell.length_c   1.000
_cell.angle_alpha   90.00
_cell.angle_beta   90.00
_cell.angle_gamma   90.00
#
_symmetry.space_group_name_H-M   'P 1'
#
loop_
_entity.id
_entity.type
_entity.pdbx_description
1 polymer ?
#
loop_
_entity_poly.entity_id
_entity_poly.type
_entity_poly.pdbx_seq_one_letter_code
_entity_poly.pdbx_strand_id
1 'polypeptide(L)'
;MSSWDIDPDGVAQVLSEEQTLVDSTPGQEGDFTTALNGVGTELNNAITPCTEASGMGTNSNGEELMQSALVASAIVDWFDTHKSDFESITTKISNVLNNTVKAVNAYQQHDEASALEFQRQAT
;
A
#
# COMPACT_ATOMS: atom_id res chain seq x y z
N MET A 1 25.35 -20.14 -25.21
CA MET A 1 24.67 -20.31 -23.90
C MET A 1 24.33 -18.90 -23.44
N SER A 2 23.08 -18.45 -23.57
CA SER A 2 22.67 -17.19 -22.92
C SER A 2 22.87 -17.40 -21.43
N SER A 3 23.55 -16.48 -20.73
CA SER A 3 23.97 -16.67 -19.34
C SER A 3 22.83 -16.60 -18.32
N TRP A 4 21.60 -16.84 -18.75
CA TRP A 4 20.38 -16.81 -17.96
C TRP A 4 19.73 -18.18 -18.12
N ASP A 5 19.74 -18.97 -17.06
CA ASP A 5 18.85 -20.13 -16.90
C ASP A 5 17.44 -19.66 -16.45
N ILE A 6 17.07 -18.49 -16.93
CA ILE A 6 15.86 -17.73 -16.60
C ILE A 6 15.24 -17.35 -17.94
N ASP A 7 13.98 -17.71 -18.13
CA ASP A 7 13.15 -17.30 -19.25
C ASP A 7 12.80 -15.80 -19.10
N PRO A 8 13.40 -14.90 -19.91
CA PRO A 8 13.19 -13.45 -19.77
C PRO A 8 11.74 -13.07 -20.07
N ASP A 9 11.08 -13.76 -21.00
CA ASP A 9 9.70 -13.50 -21.37
C ASP A 9 8.76 -13.94 -20.25
N GLY A 10 9.02 -15.12 -19.66
CA GLY A 10 8.32 -15.59 -18.46
C GLY A 10 8.47 -14.65 -17.27
N VAL A 11 9.67 -14.11 -17.02
CA VAL A 11 9.89 -13.12 -15.96
C VAL A 11 9.18 -11.80 -16.25
N ALA A 12 9.23 -11.30 -17.49
CA ALA A 12 8.54 -10.09 -17.89
C ALA A 12 7.02 -10.22 -17.70
N GLN A 13 6.45 -11.38 -18.02
CA GLN A 13 5.04 -11.67 -17.80
C GLN A 13 4.67 -11.62 -16.32
N VAL A 14 5.37 -12.39 -15.47
CA VAL A 14 5.11 -12.43 -14.02
C VAL A 14 5.20 -11.03 -13.42
N LEU A 15 6.24 -10.26 -13.77
CA LEU A 15 6.40 -8.90 -13.25
C LEU A 15 5.28 -7.95 -13.71
N SER A 16 4.74 -8.12 -14.91
CA SER A 16 3.62 -7.31 -15.41
C SER A 16 2.30 -7.66 -14.71
N GLU A 17 2.08 -8.94 -14.39
CA GLU A 17 0.94 -9.38 -13.59
C GLU A 17 1.01 -8.80 -12.17
N GLU A 18 2.18 -8.90 -11.52
CA GLU A 18 2.44 -8.32 -10.20
C GLU A 18 2.32 -6.78 -10.20
N GLN A 19 2.80 -6.12 -11.26
CA GLN A 19 2.64 -4.67 -11.44
C GLN A 19 1.15 -4.28 -11.39
N THR A 20 0.30 -5.03 -12.09
CA THR A 20 -1.16 -4.75 -12.12
C THR A 20 -1.80 -4.91 -10.74
N LEU A 21 -1.27 -5.81 -9.90
CA LEU A 21 -1.76 -6.04 -8.54
C LEU A 21 -1.42 -4.88 -7.57
N VAL A 22 -0.29 -4.21 -7.78
CA VAL A 22 0.29 -3.28 -6.79
C VAL A 22 0.54 -1.86 -7.30
N ASP A 23 0.11 -1.55 -8.52
CA ASP A 23 0.30 -0.21 -9.10
C ASP A 23 -0.33 0.86 -8.17
N SER A 24 0.46 1.88 -7.84
CA SER A 24 0.00 3.01 -7.03
C SER A 24 -0.18 4.28 -7.88
N THR A 25 -0.13 4.16 -9.20
CA THR A 25 -0.34 5.27 -10.12
C THR A 25 -1.78 5.78 -10.00
N PRO A 26 -2.01 7.09 -9.80
CA PRO A 26 -3.35 7.64 -9.68
C PRO A 26 -4.24 7.30 -10.88
N GLY A 27 -5.40 6.68 -10.64
CA GLY A 27 -6.34 6.23 -11.65
C GLY A 27 -6.02 4.87 -12.30
N GLN A 28 -4.98 4.19 -11.83
CA GLN A 28 -4.59 2.82 -12.23
C GLN A 28 -4.27 1.97 -11.00
N GLU A 29 -4.87 2.28 -9.86
CA GLU A 29 -4.57 1.62 -8.60
C GLU A 29 -4.85 0.11 -8.67
N GLY A 30 -3.83 -0.69 -8.38
CA GLY A 30 -3.97 -2.14 -8.26
C GLY A 30 -4.77 -2.57 -7.03
N ASP A 31 -5.08 -3.86 -6.96
CA ASP A 31 -5.86 -4.46 -5.87
C ASP A 31 -5.24 -4.24 -4.49
N PHE A 32 -3.91 -4.33 -4.38
CA PHE A 32 -3.19 -4.12 -3.12
C PHE A 32 -3.29 -2.66 -2.64
N THR A 33 -3.08 -1.70 -3.55
CA THR A 33 -3.26 -0.26 -3.29
C THR A 33 -4.68 0.04 -2.83
N THR A 34 -5.66 -0.51 -3.54
CA THR A 34 -7.08 -0.34 -3.25
C THR A 34 -7.45 -0.94 -1.90
N ALA A 35 -6.95 -2.15 -1.59
CA ALA A 35 -7.21 -2.82 -0.32
C ALA A 35 -6.64 -2.04 0.87
N LEU A 36 -5.41 -1.53 0.78
CA LEU A 36 -4.80 -0.73 1.84
C LEU A 36 -5.56 0.58 2.09
N ASN A 37 -5.98 1.28 1.03
CA ASN A 37 -6.83 2.46 1.15
C ASN A 37 -8.21 2.11 1.75
N GLY A 38 -8.74 0.93 1.42
CA GLY A 38 -9.97 0.40 1.97
C GLY A 38 -9.91 0.17 3.49
N VAL A 39 -8.78 -0.31 4.02
CA VAL A 39 -8.59 -0.51 5.47
C VAL A 39 -8.81 0.79 6.24
N GLY A 40 -8.26 1.91 5.77
CA GLY A 40 -8.45 3.21 6.43
C GLY A 40 -9.89 3.69 6.39
N THR A 41 -10.60 3.42 5.29
CA THR A 41 -12.02 3.75 5.16
C THR A 41 -12.87 2.91 6.12
N GLU A 42 -12.66 1.60 6.16
CA GLU A 42 -13.36 0.69 7.06
C GLU A 42 -13.08 0.99 8.54
N LEU A 43 -11.84 1.34 8.87
CA LEU A 43 -11.47 1.74 10.22
C LEU A 43 -12.21 3.03 10.62
N ASN A 44 -12.22 4.05 9.76
CA ASN A 44 -12.96 5.28 10.03
C ASN A 44 -14.46 5.00 10.19
N ASN A 45 -15.05 4.16 9.35
CA ASN A 45 -16.47 3.79 9.46
C ASN A 45 -16.77 3.05 10.77
N ALA A 46 -15.87 2.18 11.22
CA ALA A 46 -16.04 1.43 12.47
C ALA A 46 -15.89 2.31 13.72
N ILE A 47 -15.02 3.32 13.68
CA ILE A 47 -14.62 4.08 14.87
C ILE A 47 -15.33 5.43 15.00
N THR A 48 -15.72 6.07 13.89
CA THR A 48 -16.47 7.34 13.89
C THR A 48 -17.70 7.29 14.81
N PRO A 49 -18.52 6.21 14.83
CA PRO A 49 -19.64 6.13 15.77
C PRO A 49 -19.21 6.13 17.24
N CYS A 50 -18.01 5.65 17.56
CA CYS A 50 -17.48 5.61 18.92
C CYS A 50 -16.84 6.94 19.36
N THR A 51 -16.34 7.75 18.42
CA THR A 51 -15.81 9.09 18.69
C THR A 51 -16.91 10.16 18.70
N GLU A 52 -17.93 10.00 17.84
CA GLU A 52 -19.08 10.91 17.73
C GLU A 52 -20.22 10.60 18.71
N ALA A 53 -20.22 9.42 19.34
CA ALA A 53 -21.15 9.07 20.41
C ALA A 53 -20.93 9.97 21.63
N SER A 54 -21.47 11.17 21.57
CA SER A 54 -21.80 11.99 22.73
C SER A 54 -22.78 11.17 23.57
N GLY A 55 -22.34 10.69 24.74
CA GLY A 55 -23.20 9.95 25.66
C GLY A 55 -23.22 8.44 25.49
N MET A 56 -22.05 7.78 25.36
CA MET A 56 -21.97 6.40 25.84
C MET A 56 -22.35 6.42 27.32
N GLY A 57 -23.54 5.90 27.60
CA GLY A 57 -24.34 6.20 28.78
C GLY A 57 -23.60 6.10 30.10
N THR A 58 -24.24 6.53 31.18
CA THR A 58 -23.58 6.52 32.48
C THR A 58 -23.40 5.10 33.01
N ASN A 59 -22.29 4.83 33.70
CA ASN A 59 -22.18 3.63 34.53
C ASN A 59 -23.30 3.61 35.61
N SER A 60 -23.39 2.55 36.40
CA SER A 60 -24.40 2.44 37.47
C SER A 60 -24.36 3.58 38.51
N ASN A 61 -23.29 4.40 38.50
CA ASN A 61 -23.08 5.53 39.39
C ASN A 61 -23.34 6.89 38.72
N GLY A 62 -23.79 6.94 37.47
CA GLY A 62 -24.05 8.22 36.78
C GLY A 62 -22.83 8.86 36.12
N GLU A 63 -21.68 8.17 36.06
CA GLU A 63 -20.46 8.70 35.43
C GLU A 63 -20.46 8.36 33.93
N GLU A 64 -20.20 9.35 33.08
CA GLU A 64 -20.09 9.14 31.63
C GLU A 64 -19.03 8.08 31.32
N LEU A 65 -19.37 7.12 30.45
CA LEU A 65 -18.42 6.14 29.96
C LEU A 65 -17.50 6.80 28.92
N MET A 66 -16.62 7.69 29.37
CA MET A 66 -15.61 8.36 28.55
C MET A 66 -14.53 7.39 28.03
N GLN A 67 -14.42 6.19 28.60
CA GLN A 67 -13.35 5.23 28.28
C GLN A 67 -13.41 4.70 26.85
N SER A 68 -14.60 4.49 26.30
CA SER A 68 -14.80 4.02 24.93
C SER A 68 -14.46 5.10 23.90
N ALA A 69 -14.82 6.37 24.16
CA ALA A 69 -14.42 7.50 23.33
C ALA A 69 -12.89 7.72 23.39
N LEU A 70 -12.27 7.51 24.55
CA LEU A 70 -10.81 7.60 24.71
C LEU A 70 -10.08 6.54 23.89
N VAL A 71 -10.55 5.28 23.96
CA VAL A 71 -9.98 4.17 23.18
C VAL A 71 -10.21 4.38 21.69
N ALA A 72 -11.40 4.84 21.29
CA ALA A 72 -11.71 5.17 19.91
C ALA A 72 -10.77 6.27 19.36
N SER A 73 -10.58 7.36 20.11
CA SER A 73 -9.65 8.43 19.76
C SER A 73 -8.20 7.92 19.64
N ALA A 74 -7.75 7.09 20.58
CA ALA A 74 -6.40 6.53 20.55
C ALA A 74 -6.15 5.64 19.32
N ILE A 75 -7.17 4.89 18.86
CA ILE A 75 -7.06 4.08 17.65
C ILE A 75 -7.03 4.95 16.39
N VAL A 76 -7.85 6.01 16.32
CA VAL A 76 -7.80 6.98 15.22
C VAL A 76 -6.42 7.64 15.15
N ASP A 77 -5.92 8.15 16.27
CA ASP A 77 -4.60 8.80 16.33
C ASP A 77 -3.48 7.85 15.90
N TRP A 78 -3.54 6.59 16.34
CA TRP A 78 -2.58 5.58 15.91
C TRP A 78 -2.65 5.36 14.40
N PHE A 79 -3.84 5.22 13.82
CA PHE A 79 -3.98 4.98 12.40
C PHE A 79 -3.51 6.18 11.57
N ASP A 80 -3.91 7.39 11.93
CA ASP A 80 -3.50 8.61 11.25
C ASP A 80 -1.98 8.78 11.28
N THR A 81 -1.34 8.41 12.41
CA THR A 81 0.12 8.41 12.54
C THR A 81 0.79 7.44 11.55
N HIS A 82 0.21 6.26 11.33
CA HIS A 82 0.80 5.21 10.47
C HIS A 82 0.27 5.23 9.03
N LYS A 83 -0.68 6.11 8.69
CA LYS A 83 -1.27 6.20 7.36
C LYS A 83 -0.21 6.40 6.26
N SER A 84 0.74 7.30 6.52
CA SER A 84 1.85 7.55 5.58
C SER A 84 2.77 6.34 5.40
N ASP A 85 2.90 5.48 6.41
CA ASP A 85 3.68 4.24 6.31
C ASP A 85 2.97 3.23 5.39
N PHE A 86 1.65 3.08 5.52
CA PHE A 86 0.85 2.21 4.65
C PHE A 86 0.91 2.68 3.19
N GLU A 87 0.72 3.97 2.95
CA GLU A 87 0.82 4.56 1.61
C GLU A 87 2.25 4.41 1.06
N SER A 88 3.28 4.64 1.89
CA SER A 88 4.68 4.48 1.49
C SER A 88 5.04 3.05 1.11
N ILE A 89 4.45 2.03 1.74
CA ILE A 89 4.70 0.62 1.38
C ILE A 89 4.25 0.37 -0.06
N THR A 90 3.04 0.79 -0.39
CA THR A 90 2.48 0.63 -1.74
C THR A 90 3.31 1.38 -2.77
N THR A 91 3.69 2.63 -2.48
CA THR A 91 4.55 3.43 -3.38
C THR A 91 5.90 2.76 -3.60
N LYS A 92 6.54 2.22 -2.56
CA LYS A 92 7.82 1.52 -2.69
C LYS A 92 7.71 0.26 -3.53
N ILE A 93 6.71 -0.58 -3.24
CA ILE A 93 6.46 -1.82 -4.00
C ILE A 93 6.18 -1.50 -5.47
N SER A 94 5.31 -0.51 -5.73
CA SER A 94 5.01 -0.05 -7.09
C SER A 94 6.25 0.47 -7.81
N ASN A 95 7.07 1.31 -7.17
CA ASN A 95 8.31 1.83 -7.76
C ASN A 95 9.31 0.72 -8.12
N VAL A 96 9.54 -0.21 -7.19
CA VAL A 96 10.45 -1.34 -7.41
C VAL A 96 9.98 -2.20 -8.59
N LEU A 97 8.69 -2.57 -8.62
CA LEU A 97 8.15 -3.40 -9.69
C LEU A 97 8.13 -2.67 -11.04
N ASN A 98 7.66 -1.42 -11.08
CA ASN A 98 7.65 -0.59 -12.28
C ASN A 98 9.05 -0.46 -12.90
N ASN A 99 10.06 -0.19 -12.07
CA ASN A 99 11.44 -0.06 -12.55
C ASN A 99 12.07 -1.41 -12.90
N THR A 100 11.71 -2.49 -12.21
CA THR A 100 12.18 -3.84 -12.56
C THR A 100 11.61 -4.30 -13.91
N VAL A 101 10.32 -4.06 -14.18
CA VAL A 101 9.69 -4.32 -15.49
C VAL A 101 10.42 -3.54 -16.60
N LYS A 102 10.66 -2.25 -16.39
CA LYS A 102 11.40 -1.42 -17.36
C LYS A 102 12.82 -1.93 -17.58
N ALA A 103 13.51 -2.38 -16.54
CA ALA A 103 14.85 -2.95 -16.65
C ALA A 103 14.85 -4.23 -17.49
N VAL A 104 13.92 -5.16 -17.25
CA VAL A 104 13.79 -6.41 -18.02
C VAL A 104 13.48 -6.11 -19.49
N ASN A 105 12.55 -5.19 -19.76
CA ASN A 105 12.23 -4.77 -21.13
C ASN A 105 13.44 -4.14 -21.83
N ALA A 106 14.23 -3.33 -21.13
CA ALA A 106 15.45 -2.75 -21.67
C ALA A 106 16.52 -3.82 -21.98
N TYR A 107 16.67 -4.83 -21.11
CA TYR A 107 17.55 -5.98 -21.39
C TYR A 107 17.13 -6.78 -22.62
N GLN A 108 15.83 -7.05 -22.78
CA GLN A 108 15.31 -7.73 -23.97
C GLN A 108 15.58 -6.94 -25.26
N GLN A 109 15.62 -5.61 -25.17
CA GLN A 109 15.96 -4.71 -26.28
C GLN A 109 17.47 -4.51 -26.47
N HIS A 110 18.31 -5.20 -25.68
CA HIS A 110 19.75 -5.04 -25.64
C HIS A 110 20.21 -3.60 -25.28
N ASP A 111 19.37 -2.84 -24.58
CA ASP A 111 19.70 -1.51 -24.03
C ASP A 111 20.17 -1.65 -22.58
N GLU A 112 21.42 -2.09 -22.41
CA GLU A 112 22.03 -2.32 -21.10
C GLU A 112 22.18 -1.03 -20.27
N ALA A 113 22.32 0.13 -20.93
CA ALA A 113 22.49 1.41 -20.25
C ALA A 113 21.19 1.83 -19.55
N SER A 114 20.05 1.75 -20.25
CA SER A 114 18.74 2.02 -19.65
C SER A 114 18.38 0.96 -18.60
N ALA A 115 18.71 -0.31 -18.84
CA ALA A 115 18.44 -1.39 -17.89
C ALA A 115 19.14 -1.16 -16.53
N LEU A 116 20.40 -0.74 -16.55
CA LEU A 116 21.16 -0.40 -15.34
C LEU A 116 20.55 0.80 -14.59
N GLU A 117 20.07 1.80 -15.33
CA GLU A 117 19.45 2.98 -14.73
C GLU A 117 18.13 2.62 -14.05
N PHE A 118 17.27 1.83 -14.70
CA PHE A 118 16.05 1.34 -14.08
C PHE A 118 16.32 0.45 -12.87
N GLN A 119 17.34 -0.40 -12.89
CA GLN A 119 17.75 -1.17 -11.70
C GLN A 119 18.15 -0.28 -10.52
N ARG A 120 18.82 0.85 -10.77
CA ARG A 120 19.19 1.80 -9.71
C ARG A 120 18.00 2.54 -9.14
N GLN A 121 16.99 2.80 -9.96
CA GLN A 121 15.76 3.49 -9.56
C GLN A 121 14.75 2.56 -8.87
N ALA A 122 14.97 1.24 -8.88
CA ALA A 122 14.12 0.27 -8.20
C ALA A 122 14.38 0.24 -6.68
N THR A 123 14.02 1.33 -6.00
CA THR A 123 14.17 1.54 -4.55
C THR A 123 12.94 2.16 -3.91
#